data_AF-A0A965RK70-F1
#
_entry.id   AF-A0A965RK70-F1
#
_cell.length_a   1.000
_cell.length_b   1.000
_cell.length_c   1.000
_cell.angle_alpha   90.00
_cell.angle_beta   90.00
_cell.angle_gamma   90.00
#
_symmetry.space_group_name_H-M   'P 1'
#
loop_
_entity.id
_entity.type
_entity.pdbx_description
1 polymer ?
#
loop_
_entity_poly.entity_id
_entity_poly.type
_entity_poly.pdbx_seq_one_letter_code
_entity_poly.pdbx_strand_id
1 'polypeptide(L)'
;MEYIYVIENKNSGKFYIGRTNDPAARKRGHLSELRRGIHGNPRLQASFNKHGEAAFEFKVVDSAPSDCINEKEAEWFAAFDCDKKYLYNCHFETFGGPKIWKPHTPESAAKISEAIKNGTRKYIFDILDERYAGASIKSLAKKYEVGANTLLDYTPEWESLRGLKMPKSVQQESARQRVAEFARMFKIAGEDVVRELKIFKISRKSLEKYLPEFGLSMSDLRLDGWKQEAKQKALAAIRMVKETGCTAQHAIRTCGATTATFYKYA
;
A
#
# COMPACT_ATOMS: atom_id res chain seq x y z
N MET A 1 -48.38 21.68 18.58
CA MET A 1 -49.08 20.38 18.46
C MET A 1 -48.24 19.50 17.56
N GLU A 2 -47.96 18.28 18.00
CA GLU A 2 -47.19 17.29 17.24
C GLU A 2 -48.04 16.04 17.00
N TYR A 3 -47.64 15.28 16.00
CA TYR A 3 -48.41 14.17 15.44
C TYR A 3 -47.53 12.92 15.36
N ILE A 4 -48.10 11.79 15.76
CA ILE A 4 -47.54 10.46 15.49
C ILE A 4 -48.18 9.95 14.20
N TYR A 5 -47.34 9.49 13.27
CA TYR A 5 -47.78 8.92 12.00
C TYR A 5 -47.19 7.53 11.81
N VAL A 6 -47.85 6.79 10.92
CA VAL A 6 -47.48 5.46 10.49
C VAL A 6 -47.41 5.40 8.97
N ILE A 7 -46.36 4.76 8.45
CA ILE A 7 -46.25 4.35 7.05
C ILE A 7 -46.41 2.83 7.00
N GLU A 8 -47.57 2.37 6.59
CA GLU A 8 -47.96 0.96 6.58
C GLU A 8 -47.83 0.37 5.18
N ASN A 9 -47.28 -0.84 5.07
CA ASN A 9 -47.33 -1.64 3.85
C ASN A 9 -48.55 -2.56 3.89
N LYS A 10 -49.56 -2.27 3.08
CA LYS A 10 -50.85 -3.00 3.04
C LYS A 10 -50.71 -4.48 2.68
N ASN A 11 -49.66 -4.84 1.94
CA ASN A 11 -49.45 -6.23 1.49
C ASN A 11 -48.82 -7.11 2.58
N SER A 12 -48.08 -6.51 3.52
CA SER A 12 -47.33 -7.25 4.55
C SER A 12 -47.79 -6.99 5.98
N GLY A 13 -48.62 -5.98 6.20
CA GLY A 13 -49.03 -5.50 7.53
C GLY A 13 -47.89 -4.88 8.33
N LYS A 14 -46.71 -4.69 7.74
CA LYS A 14 -45.56 -4.08 8.40
C LYS A 14 -45.62 -2.56 8.28
N PHE A 15 -45.11 -1.86 9.28
CA PHE A 15 -45.23 -0.41 9.33
C PHE A 15 -44.03 0.30 9.96
N TYR A 16 -43.91 1.59 9.66
CA TYR A 16 -42.92 2.50 10.22
C TYR A 16 -43.64 3.55 11.05
N ILE A 17 -43.23 3.75 12.30
CA ILE A 17 -43.76 4.81 13.18
C ILE A 17 -42.82 6.02 13.10
N GLY A 18 -43.37 7.23 13.11
CA GLY A 18 -42.59 8.44 13.32
C GLY A 18 -43.40 9.58 13.89
N ARG A 19 -42.71 10.64 14.30
CA ARG A 19 -43.33 11.87 14.80
C ARG A 19 -43.03 13.08 13.92
N THR A 20 -43.91 14.07 13.91
CA THR A 20 -43.74 15.32 13.15
C THR A 20 -44.68 16.42 13.64
N ASN A 21 -44.30 17.67 13.44
CA ASN A 21 -45.17 18.84 13.59
C ASN A 21 -45.93 19.21 12.30
N ASP A 22 -45.49 18.70 11.13
CA ASP A 22 -46.15 18.89 9.82
C ASP A 22 -46.24 17.55 9.06
N PRO A 23 -47.36 16.82 9.22
CA PRO A 23 -47.58 15.54 8.55
C PRO A 23 -47.54 15.63 7.02
N ALA A 24 -47.99 16.74 6.45
CA ALA A 24 -48.05 16.90 4.99
C ALA A 24 -46.64 17.06 4.41
N ALA A 25 -45.80 17.91 5.02
CA ALA A 25 -44.40 18.03 4.64
C ALA A 25 -43.64 16.72 4.87
N ARG A 26 -43.87 16.05 6.00
CA ARG A 26 -43.19 14.79 6.33
C ARG A 26 -43.54 13.66 5.36
N LYS A 27 -44.82 13.54 4.96
CA LYS A 27 -45.28 12.60 3.94
C LYS A 27 -44.58 12.84 2.60
N ARG A 28 -44.53 14.09 2.13
CA ARG A 28 -43.83 14.44 0.87
C ARG A 28 -42.33 14.12 0.94
N GLY A 29 -41.69 14.41 2.08
CA GLY A 29 -40.28 14.11 2.31
C GLY A 29 -39.97 12.61 2.21
N HIS A 30 -40.71 11.79 2.96
CA HIS A 30 -40.54 10.34 2.93
C HIS A 30 -40.75 9.75 1.53
N LEU A 31 -41.83 10.13 0.84
CA LEU A 31 -42.10 9.61 -0.50
C LEU A 31 -41.01 10.02 -1.50
N SER A 32 -40.51 11.25 -1.42
CA SER A 32 -39.42 11.73 -2.28
C SER A 32 -38.12 10.94 -2.04
N GLU A 33 -37.74 10.74 -0.78
CA GLU A 33 -36.55 9.96 -0.41
C GLU A 33 -36.66 8.49 -0.86
N LEU A 34 -37.83 7.87 -0.65
CA LEU A 34 -38.10 6.49 -1.03
C LEU A 34 -38.06 6.29 -2.55
N ARG A 35 -38.69 7.18 -3.33
CA ARG A 35 -38.62 7.15 -4.81
C ARG A 35 -37.20 7.30 -5.33
N ARG A 36 -36.36 8.07 -4.63
CA ARG A 36 -34.95 8.30 -4.99
C ARG A 36 -34.00 7.22 -4.47
N GLY A 37 -34.46 6.29 -3.64
CA GLY A 37 -33.62 5.24 -3.08
C GLY A 37 -32.68 5.69 -1.97
N ILE A 38 -32.91 6.87 -1.36
CA ILE A 38 -32.00 7.49 -0.39
C ILE A 38 -32.58 7.58 1.02
N HIS A 39 -33.68 6.87 1.28
CA HIS A 39 -34.35 6.93 2.57
C HIS A 39 -33.46 6.39 3.70
N GLY A 40 -33.44 7.09 4.84
CA GLY A 40 -32.54 6.76 5.96
C GLY A 40 -32.81 5.41 6.64
N ASN A 41 -34.01 4.84 6.45
CA ASN A 41 -34.35 3.49 6.93
C ASN A 41 -34.19 2.46 5.79
N PRO A 42 -33.17 1.58 5.83
CA PRO A 42 -32.91 0.61 4.78
C PRO A 42 -33.99 -0.48 4.69
N ARG A 43 -34.65 -0.84 5.80
CA ARG A 43 -35.72 -1.85 5.81
C ARG A 43 -36.95 -1.33 5.09
N LEU A 44 -37.34 -0.09 5.37
CA LEU A 44 -38.45 0.56 4.68
C LEU A 44 -38.14 0.77 3.19
N GLN A 45 -36.92 1.23 2.86
CA GLN A 45 -36.49 1.41 1.47
C GLN A 45 -36.53 0.11 0.67
N ALA A 46 -36.00 -0.99 1.22
CA ALA A 46 -36.00 -2.28 0.56
C ALA A 46 -37.43 -2.80 0.32
N SER A 47 -38.32 -2.62 1.29
CA SER A 47 -39.73 -2.98 1.15
C SER A 47 -40.45 -2.12 0.10
N PHE A 48 -40.16 -0.82 0.07
CA PHE A 48 -40.69 0.12 -0.93
C PHE A 48 -40.26 -0.27 -2.34
N ASN A 49 -38.98 -0.57 -2.54
CA ASN A 49 -38.46 -1.02 -3.83
C ASN A 49 -39.11 -2.35 -4.28
N LYS A 50 -39.43 -3.23 -3.33
CA LYS A 50 -40.03 -4.54 -3.61
C LYS A 50 -41.51 -4.48 -3.95
N HIS A 51 -42.28 -3.66 -3.23
CA HIS A 51 -43.75 -3.66 -3.31
C HIS A 51 -44.32 -2.46 -4.07
N GLY A 52 -43.49 -1.45 -4.36
CA GLY A 52 -43.90 -0.22 -5.04
C GLY A 52 -44.69 0.72 -4.14
N GLU A 53 -44.82 1.97 -4.58
CA GLU A 53 -45.46 3.03 -3.78
C GLU A 53 -46.92 2.75 -3.44
N ALA A 54 -47.67 2.16 -4.37
CA ALA A 54 -49.11 1.88 -4.20
C ALA A 54 -49.39 0.91 -3.02
N ALA A 55 -48.39 0.13 -2.60
CA ALA A 55 -48.51 -0.76 -1.45
C ALA A 55 -48.39 -0.03 -0.09
N PHE A 56 -48.01 1.25 -0.08
CA PHE A 56 -47.76 1.99 1.16
C PHE A 56 -48.81 3.08 1.41
N GLU A 57 -49.16 3.24 2.68
CA GLU A 57 -50.13 4.23 3.14
C GLU A 57 -49.58 5.02 4.32
N PHE A 58 -49.70 6.35 4.24
CA PHE A 58 -49.33 7.27 5.31
C PHE A 58 -50.58 7.65 6.10
N LYS A 59 -50.60 7.38 7.41
CA LYS A 59 -51.70 7.70 8.33
C LYS A 59 -51.18 8.47 9.53
N VAL A 60 -51.89 9.51 9.97
CA VAL A 60 -51.68 10.10 11.29
C VAL A 60 -52.53 9.30 12.27
N VAL A 61 -51.90 8.78 13.33
CA VAL A 61 -52.56 7.87 14.29
C VAL A 61 -52.81 8.51 15.64
N ASP A 62 -52.03 9.54 15.99
CA ASP A 62 -52.16 10.21 17.28
C ASP A 62 -51.62 11.65 17.21
N SER A 63 -51.96 12.47 18.20
CA SER A 63 -51.45 13.82 18.34
C SER A 63 -51.36 14.24 19.80
N ALA A 64 -50.29 14.92 20.17
CA ALA A 64 -50.09 15.44 21.53
C ALA A 64 -49.45 16.84 21.50
N PRO A 65 -49.60 17.63 22.57
CA PRO A 65 -48.76 18.81 22.78
C PRO A 65 -47.28 18.43 22.78
N SER A 66 -46.40 19.36 22.37
CA SER A 66 -44.95 19.10 22.25
C SER A 66 -44.30 18.64 23.55
N ASP A 67 -44.85 19.06 24.70
CA ASP A 67 -44.32 18.69 26.02
C ASP A 67 -44.61 17.21 26.37
N CYS A 68 -45.65 16.61 25.78
CA CYS A 68 -46.09 15.24 26.08
C CYS A 68 -45.84 14.25 24.93
N ILE A 69 -45.35 14.71 23.77
CA ILE A 69 -45.20 13.85 22.58
C ILE A 69 -44.19 12.72 22.78
N ASN A 70 -43.16 12.93 23.61
CA ASN A 70 -42.14 11.91 23.88
C ASN A 70 -42.73 10.72 24.66
N GLU A 71 -43.60 11.00 25.63
CA GLU A 71 -44.31 9.97 26.40
C GLU A 71 -45.26 9.21 25.49
N LYS A 72 -46.00 9.92 24.63
CA LYS A 72 -46.89 9.31 23.65
C LYS A 72 -46.14 8.40 22.68
N GLU A 73 -45.01 8.85 22.17
CA GLU A 73 -44.16 8.05 21.30
C GLU A 73 -43.65 6.78 21.99
N ALA A 74 -43.25 6.88 23.26
CA ALA A 74 -42.84 5.74 24.07
C ALA A 74 -43.99 4.74 24.31
N GLU A 75 -45.22 5.21 24.55
CA GLU A 75 -46.42 4.36 24.64
C GLU A 75 -46.65 3.57 23.35
N TRP A 76 -46.57 4.26 22.21
CA TRP A 76 -46.70 3.61 20.90
C TRP A 76 -45.61 2.56 20.70
N PHE A 77 -44.34 2.86 21.01
CA PHE A 77 -43.28 1.85 20.92
C PHE A 77 -43.48 0.68 21.89
N ALA A 78 -43.88 0.93 23.13
CA ALA A 78 -44.14 -0.11 24.13
C ALA A 78 -45.26 -1.07 23.70
N ALA A 79 -46.31 -0.54 23.05
CA ALA A 79 -47.41 -1.33 22.52
C ALA A 79 -46.99 -2.27 21.37
N PHE A 80 -45.91 -1.95 20.64
CA PHE A 80 -45.44 -2.72 19.48
C PHE A 80 -44.09 -3.44 19.69
N ASP A 81 -43.37 -3.19 20.79
CA ASP A 81 -42.08 -3.82 21.11
C ASP A 81 -42.20 -5.33 21.37
N CYS A 82 -43.39 -5.80 21.74
CA CYS A 82 -43.69 -7.23 21.91
C CYS A 82 -43.70 -8.02 20.58
N ASP A 83 -43.83 -7.37 19.42
CA ASP A 83 -43.93 -8.02 18.12
C ASP A 83 -43.06 -7.34 17.04
N LYS A 84 -41.73 -7.32 17.29
CA LYS A 84 -40.67 -6.74 16.42
C LYS A 84 -40.67 -7.19 14.96
N LYS A 85 -41.48 -8.20 14.61
CA LYS A 85 -41.63 -8.75 13.25
C LYS A 85 -42.28 -7.75 12.28
N TYR A 86 -43.12 -6.84 12.80
CA TYR A 86 -43.94 -5.95 11.98
C TYR A 86 -43.39 -4.52 11.85
N LEU A 87 -42.34 -4.16 12.60
CA LEU A 87 -41.82 -2.79 12.62
C LEU A 87 -40.62 -2.59 11.66
N TYR A 88 -40.68 -1.56 10.83
CA TYR A 88 -39.57 -1.14 9.97
C TYR A 88 -38.52 -0.32 10.73
N ASN A 89 -38.88 0.40 11.80
CA ASN A 89 -37.96 1.25 12.56
C ASN A 89 -36.70 0.49 12.99
N CYS A 90 -35.55 1.10 12.76
CA CYS A 90 -34.24 0.57 13.13
C CYS A 90 -33.68 1.22 14.41
N HIS A 91 -34.27 2.33 14.85
CA HIS A 91 -33.99 3.00 16.12
C HIS A 91 -35.30 3.57 16.71
N PHE A 92 -35.38 3.59 18.04
CA PHE A 92 -36.55 4.04 18.82
C PHE A 92 -36.55 5.56 19.10
N GLU A 93 -35.54 6.28 18.60
CA GLU A 93 -35.50 7.73 18.59
C GLU A 93 -35.90 8.20 17.18
N THR A 94 -37.15 8.63 17.03
CA THR A 94 -37.81 8.87 15.73
C THR A 94 -37.74 10.31 15.25
N PHE A 95 -37.12 11.19 16.04
CA PHE A 95 -36.56 12.42 15.50
C PHE A 95 -35.41 12.05 14.57
N GLY A 96 -35.22 12.79 13.48
CA GLY A 96 -34.04 12.66 12.62
C GLY A 96 -32.78 12.95 13.41
N GLY A 97 -32.34 11.96 14.20
CA GLY A 97 -31.21 12.07 15.10
C GLY A 97 -29.97 12.36 14.27
N PRO A 98 -29.01 13.11 14.84
CA PRO A 98 -27.74 13.35 14.17
C PRO A 98 -27.19 12.00 13.71
N LYS A 99 -26.69 11.92 12.46
CA LYS A 99 -26.01 10.72 11.93
C LYS A 99 -25.11 10.18 13.03
N ILE A 100 -25.52 9.07 13.66
CA ILE A 100 -24.74 8.48 14.74
C ILE A 100 -23.63 7.68 14.07
N TRP A 101 -22.64 8.39 13.53
CA TRP A 101 -21.30 7.81 13.41
C TRP A 101 -20.77 7.73 14.84
N LYS A 102 -21.19 6.68 15.58
CA LYS A 102 -20.44 6.30 16.77
C LYS A 102 -19.14 5.70 16.23
N PRO A 103 -17.96 6.30 16.52
CA PRO A 103 -16.71 5.61 16.28
C PRO A 103 -16.81 4.22 16.93
N HIS A 104 -16.40 3.18 16.21
CA HIS A 104 -16.39 1.83 16.78
C HIS A 104 -15.67 1.85 18.13
N THR A 105 -16.18 1.07 19.09
CA THR A 105 -15.43 0.86 20.33
C THR A 105 -14.03 0.33 20.00
N PRO A 106 -12.99 0.69 20.77
CA PRO A 106 -11.63 0.25 20.49
C PRO A 106 -11.53 -1.27 20.29
N GLU A 107 -12.33 -2.02 21.06
CA GLU A 107 -12.41 -3.48 20.98
C GLU A 107 -13.04 -3.99 19.67
N SER A 108 -14.14 -3.39 19.22
CA SER A 108 -14.78 -3.77 17.95
C SER A 108 -13.91 -3.39 16.75
N ALA A 109 -13.26 -2.22 16.81
CA ALA A 109 -12.30 -1.79 15.80
C ALA A 109 -11.10 -2.76 15.72
N ALA A 110 -10.61 -3.25 16.86
CA ALA A 110 -9.55 -4.25 16.92
C ALA A 110 -9.98 -5.58 16.30
N LYS A 111 -11.16 -6.12 16.65
CA LYS A 111 -11.71 -7.37 16.08
C LYS A 111 -11.90 -7.28 14.56
N ILE A 112 -12.40 -6.15 14.06
CA ILE A 112 -12.55 -5.90 12.63
C ILE A 112 -11.18 -5.81 11.95
N SER A 113 -10.23 -5.09 12.55
CA SER A 113 -8.84 -4.99 12.06
C SER A 113 -8.15 -6.36 12.01
N GLU A 114 -8.34 -7.17 13.03
CA GLU A 114 -7.78 -8.53 13.14
C GLU A 114 -8.40 -9.49 12.12
N ALA A 115 -9.71 -9.42 11.90
CA ALA A 115 -10.39 -10.18 10.85
C ALA A 115 -9.92 -9.80 9.43
N ILE A 116 -9.75 -8.50 9.15
CA ILE A 116 -9.24 -8.00 7.87
C ILE A 116 -7.77 -8.45 7.68
N LYS A 117 -6.94 -8.36 8.73
CA LYS A 117 -5.56 -8.84 8.70
C LYS A 117 -5.49 -10.34 8.44
N ASN A 118 -6.34 -11.16 9.05
CA ASN A 118 -6.34 -12.60 8.84
C ASN A 118 -6.71 -13.00 7.41
N GLY A 119 -7.71 -12.34 6.81
CA GLY A 119 -8.06 -12.54 5.40
C GLY A 119 -6.94 -12.10 4.45
N THR A 120 -6.35 -10.93 4.72
CA THR A 120 -5.22 -10.40 3.94
C THR A 120 -3.98 -11.29 4.06
N ARG A 121 -3.66 -11.76 5.27
CA ARG A 121 -2.52 -12.64 5.56
C ARG A 121 -2.61 -13.96 4.80
N LYS A 122 -3.78 -14.59 4.81
CA LYS A 122 -4.02 -15.83 4.05
C LYS A 122 -3.76 -15.61 2.55
N TYR A 123 -4.35 -14.57 1.98
CA TYR A 123 -4.17 -14.22 0.57
C TYR A 123 -2.69 -13.93 0.21
N ILE A 124 -1.98 -13.19 1.06
CA ILE A 124 -0.56 -12.87 0.86
C ILE A 124 0.32 -14.13 0.93
N PHE A 125 0.03 -15.06 1.84
CA PHE A 125 0.80 -16.30 1.96
C PHE A 125 0.64 -17.22 0.75
N ASP A 126 -0.55 -17.29 0.16
CA ASP A 126 -0.77 -18.04 -1.08
C ASP A 126 0.12 -17.48 -2.24
N ILE A 127 0.26 -16.16 -2.31
CA ILE A 127 1.16 -15.50 -3.28
C ILE A 127 2.64 -15.80 -2.98
N LEU A 128 3.03 -15.86 -1.70
CA LEU A 128 4.39 -16.19 -1.29
C LEU A 128 4.73 -17.67 -1.52
N ASP A 129 3.75 -18.57 -1.43
CA ASP A 129 3.92 -19.98 -1.83
C ASP A 129 4.21 -20.06 -3.35
N GLU A 130 3.52 -19.29 -4.21
CA GLU A 130 3.83 -19.21 -5.65
C GLU A 130 5.22 -18.59 -5.91
N ARG A 131 5.64 -17.62 -5.08
CA ARG A 131 7.00 -17.06 -5.14
C ARG A 131 8.05 -18.12 -4.82
N TYR A 132 7.81 -18.95 -3.81
CA TYR A 132 8.72 -20.01 -3.42
C TYR A 132 8.91 -21.05 -4.56
N ALA A 133 7.87 -21.29 -5.36
CA ALA A 133 7.94 -22.12 -6.56
C ALA A 133 8.81 -21.54 -7.70
N GLY A 134 9.30 -20.30 -7.57
CA GLY A 134 10.27 -19.69 -8.49
C GLY A 134 9.77 -18.45 -9.23
N ALA A 135 8.53 -18.00 -8.98
CA ALA A 135 8.00 -16.80 -9.60
C ALA A 135 8.67 -15.51 -9.07
N SER A 136 8.85 -14.52 -9.93
CA SER A 136 9.46 -13.24 -9.53
C SER A 136 8.49 -12.40 -8.69
N ILE A 137 9.00 -11.69 -7.68
CA ILE A 137 8.15 -10.83 -6.84
C ILE A 137 7.45 -9.72 -7.64
N LYS A 138 8.11 -9.23 -8.70
CA LYS A 138 7.57 -8.16 -9.56
C LYS A 138 6.44 -8.67 -10.46
N SER A 139 6.55 -9.90 -10.97
CA SER A 139 5.48 -10.51 -11.76
C SER A 139 4.27 -10.83 -10.89
N LEU A 140 4.50 -11.34 -9.67
CA LEU A 140 3.42 -11.65 -8.73
C LEU A 140 2.70 -10.40 -8.24
N ALA A 141 3.43 -9.35 -7.87
CA ALA A 141 2.85 -8.06 -7.50
C ALA A 141 1.93 -7.50 -8.60
N LYS A 142 2.36 -7.61 -9.87
CA LYS A 142 1.53 -7.19 -11.02
C LYS A 142 0.34 -8.12 -11.26
N LYS A 143 0.52 -9.44 -11.16
CA LYS A 143 -0.51 -10.45 -11.41
C LYS A 143 -1.67 -10.36 -10.43
N TYR A 144 -1.37 -10.10 -9.16
CA TYR A 144 -2.34 -10.07 -8.06
C TYR A 144 -2.72 -8.66 -7.60
N GLU A 145 -2.23 -7.63 -8.29
CA GLU A 145 -2.45 -6.21 -7.98
C GLU A 145 -2.07 -5.84 -6.53
N VAL A 146 -1.02 -6.47 -6.01
CA VAL A 146 -0.51 -6.24 -4.65
C VAL A 146 0.80 -5.46 -4.70
N GLY A 147 1.02 -4.59 -3.72
CA GLY A 147 2.31 -3.91 -3.54
C GLY A 147 3.44 -4.91 -3.31
N ALA A 148 4.54 -4.77 -4.04
CA ALA A 148 5.72 -5.63 -3.88
C ALA A 148 6.32 -5.56 -2.46
N ASN A 149 6.25 -4.38 -1.82
CA ASN A 149 6.68 -4.20 -0.44
C ASN A 149 5.79 -4.97 0.54
N THR A 150 4.47 -5.01 0.30
CA THR A 150 3.54 -5.81 1.12
C THR A 150 3.93 -7.28 1.10
N LEU A 151 4.32 -7.84 -0.05
CA LEU A 151 4.80 -9.22 -0.11
C LEU A 151 6.11 -9.41 0.68
N LEU A 152 7.01 -8.42 0.65
CA LEU A 152 8.27 -8.46 1.40
C LEU A 152 8.04 -8.39 2.92
N ASP A 153 7.12 -7.53 3.38
CA ASP A 153 6.84 -7.32 4.80
C ASP A 153 6.31 -8.60 5.47
N TYR A 154 5.53 -9.40 4.74
CA TYR A 154 4.98 -10.68 5.21
C TYR A 154 5.91 -11.88 4.96
N THR A 155 7.01 -11.70 4.22
CA THR A 155 7.96 -12.80 3.93
C THR A 155 8.57 -13.40 5.20
N PRO A 156 9.07 -12.63 6.19
CA PRO A 156 9.65 -13.21 7.43
C PRO A 156 8.66 -14.05 8.23
N GLU A 157 7.39 -13.61 8.28
CA GLU A 157 6.34 -14.34 8.97
C GLU A 157 6.00 -15.65 8.26
N TRP A 158 5.91 -15.62 6.92
CA TRP A 158 5.76 -16.81 6.09
C TRP A 158 6.91 -17.80 6.28
N GLU A 159 8.17 -17.31 6.31
CA GLU A 159 9.36 -18.13 6.53
C GLU A 159 9.33 -18.83 7.90
N SER A 160 8.94 -18.11 8.95
CA SER A 160 8.79 -18.63 10.31
C SER A 160 7.74 -19.74 10.39
N LEU A 161 6.58 -19.54 9.77
CA LEU A 161 5.48 -20.51 9.79
C LEU A 161 5.72 -21.75 8.94
N ARG A 162 6.37 -21.59 7.78
CA ARG A 162 6.68 -22.70 6.87
C ARG A 162 7.97 -23.42 7.23
N GLY A 163 8.84 -22.82 8.06
CA GLY A 163 10.16 -23.35 8.37
C GLY A 163 11.12 -23.35 7.18
N LEU A 164 10.85 -22.51 6.17
CA LEU A 164 11.60 -22.42 4.92
C LEU A 164 12.23 -21.04 4.79
N LYS A 165 13.36 -20.94 4.07
CA LYS A 165 13.92 -19.65 3.64
C LYS A 165 13.56 -19.37 2.21
N MET A 166 13.04 -18.18 1.94
CA MET A 166 12.70 -17.75 0.60
C MET A 166 13.97 -17.74 -0.26
N PRO A 167 13.98 -18.42 -1.43
CA PRO A 167 15.16 -18.47 -2.28
C PRO A 167 15.58 -17.04 -2.67
N LYS A 168 16.87 -16.74 -2.50
CA LYS A 168 17.45 -15.48 -2.96
C LYS A 168 17.27 -15.40 -4.48
N SER A 169 17.08 -14.19 -5.01
CA SER A 169 16.82 -14.08 -6.44
C SER A 169 17.98 -14.65 -7.26
N VAL A 170 17.65 -15.36 -8.34
CA VAL A 170 18.64 -15.91 -9.31
C VAL A 170 19.63 -14.82 -9.78
N GLN A 171 19.17 -13.57 -9.86
CA GLN A 171 19.99 -12.41 -10.19
C GLN A 171 21.02 -12.05 -9.10
N GLN A 172 20.66 -12.17 -7.82
CA GLN A 172 21.60 -11.96 -6.71
C GLN A 172 22.64 -13.07 -6.64
N GLU A 173 22.24 -14.32 -6.88
CA GLU A 173 23.13 -15.48 -6.87
C GLU A 173 24.13 -15.42 -8.04
N SER A 174 23.65 -15.11 -9.25
CA SER A 174 24.54 -14.91 -10.40
C SER A 174 25.48 -13.71 -10.23
N ALA A 175 25.06 -12.62 -9.58
CA ALA A 175 25.94 -11.49 -9.29
C ALA A 175 27.04 -11.87 -8.29
N ARG A 176 26.70 -12.64 -7.25
CA ARG A 176 27.66 -13.17 -6.28
C ARG A 176 28.67 -14.10 -6.95
N GLN A 177 28.21 -15.00 -7.84
CA GLN A 177 29.08 -15.88 -8.62
C GLN A 177 30.05 -15.12 -9.53
N ARG A 178 29.58 -14.07 -10.22
CA ARG A 178 30.46 -13.22 -11.04
C ARG A 178 31.51 -12.52 -10.18
N VAL A 179 31.13 -12.01 -9.00
CA VAL A 179 32.10 -11.43 -8.03
C VAL A 179 33.07 -12.48 -7.50
N ALA A 180 32.61 -13.71 -7.25
CA ALA A 180 33.47 -14.81 -6.80
C ALA A 180 34.52 -15.20 -7.86
N GLU A 181 34.12 -15.25 -9.13
CA GLU A 181 35.04 -15.49 -10.25
C GLU A 181 36.06 -14.36 -10.37
N PHE A 182 35.59 -13.11 -10.32
CA PHE A 182 36.46 -11.95 -10.33
C PHE A 182 37.46 -11.94 -9.17
N ALA A 183 37.00 -12.23 -7.94
CA ALA A 183 37.86 -12.30 -6.77
C ALA A 183 38.92 -13.40 -6.87
N ARG A 184 38.58 -14.55 -7.47
CA ARG A 184 39.55 -15.62 -7.77
C ARG A 184 40.59 -15.15 -8.77
N MET A 185 40.17 -14.55 -9.88
CA MET A 185 41.08 -14.03 -10.90
C MET A 185 41.99 -12.92 -10.36
N PHE A 186 41.45 -12.01 -9.55
CA PHE A 186 42.21 -10.93 -8.93
C PHE A 186 43.30 -11.46 -7.97
N LYS A 187 43.04 -12.55 -7.24
CA LYS A 187 44.07 -13.19 -6.40
C LYS A 187 45.21 -13.84 -7.21
N ILE A 188 44.96 -14.21 -8.47
CA ILE A 188 45.95 -14.87 -9.34
C ILE A 188 46.73 -13.85 -10.17
N ALA A 189 46.03 -12.94 -10.84
CA ALA A 189 46.61 -12.02 -11.82
C ALA A 189 46.65 -10.55 -11.36
N GLY A 190 46.23 -10.25 -10.13
CA GLY A 190 46.39 -8.93 -9.51
C GLY A 190 45.63 -7.80 -10.22
N GLU A 191 46.27 -6.63 -10.28
CA GLU A 191 45.66 -5.38 -10.77
C GLU A 191 45.25 -5.41 -12.26
N ASP A 192 45.81 -6.31 -13.06
CA ASP A 192 45.51 -6.38 -14.50
C ASP A 192 44.05 -6.82 -14.76
N VAL A 193 43.50 -7.67 -13.89
CA VAL A 193 42.09 -8.15 -13.97
C VAL A 193 41.10 -7.00 -13.78
N VAL A 194 41.51 -5.94 -13.07
CA VAL A 194 40.68 -4.75 -12.83
C VAL A 194 40.38 -4.03 -14.15
N ARG A 195 41.32 -4.06 -15.12
CA ARG A 195 41.14 -3.47 -16.46
C ARG A 195 40.09 -4.22 -17.29
N GLU A 196 39.87 -5.49 -16.96
CA GLU A 196 38.92 -6.38 -17.61
C GLU A 196 37.58 -6.50 -16.88
N LEU A 197 37.30 -5.65 -15.88
CA LEU A 197 36.05 -5.65 -15.12
C LEU A 197 34.77 -5.64 -15.98
N LYS A 198 34.84 -5.06 -17.18
CA LYS A 198 33.73 -5.05 -18.15
C LYS A 198 33.37 -6.44 -18.67
N ILE A 199 34.35 -7.35 -18.78
CA ILE A 199 34.15 -8.73 -19.25
C ILE A 199 33.26 -9.50 -18.28
N PHE A 200 33.48 -9.30 -16.97
CA PHE A 200 32.71 -9.96 -15.92
C PHE A 200 31.29 -9.40 -15.74
N LYS A 201 30.91 -8.31 -16.45
CA LYS A 201 29.58 -7.67 -16.35
C LYS A 201 29.13 -7.43 -14.90
N ILE A 202 30.03 -6.95 -14.04
CA ILE A 202 29.78 -6.70 -12.62
C ILE A 202 29.51 -5.21 -12.38
N SER A 203 28.49 -4.90 -11.59
CA SER A 203 28.22 -3.52 -11.18
C SER A 203 29.07 -3.14 -9.95
N ARG A 204 29.41 -1.86 -9.81
CA ARG A 204 30.11 -1.35 -8.61
C ARG A 204 29.39 -1.69 -7.31
N LYS A 205 28.05 -1.61 -7.28
CA LYS A 205 27.23 -1.99 -6.12
C LYS A 205 27.36 -3.48 -5.78
N SER A 206 27.48 -4.34 -6.79
CA SER A 206 27.68 -5.79 -6.59
C SER A 206 29.06 -6.09 -6.01
N LEU A 207 30.09 -5.38 -6.49
CA LEU A 207 31.44 -5.45 -5.93
C LEU A 207 31.43 -5.03 -4.46
N GLU A 208 30.96 -3.81 -4.14
CA GLU A 208 30.88 -3.29 -2.78
C GLU A 208 30.16 -4.24 -1.81
N LYS A 209 29.13 -4.94 -2.30
CA LYS A 209 28.33 -5.86 -1.49
C LYS A 209 29.00 -7.22 -1.26
N TYR A 210 29.63 -7.82 -2.27
CA TYR A 210 30.06 -9.22 -2.23
C TYR A 210 31.58 -9.43 -2.13
N LEU A 211 32.42 -8.43 -2.48
CA LEU A 211 33.89 -8.51 -2.31
C LEU A 211 34.33 -8.86 -0.87
N PRO A 212 33.72 -8.28 0.19
CA PRO A 212 34.12 -8.58 1.57
C PRO A 212 34.00 -10.08 1.91
N GLU A 213 33.05 -10.80 1.29
CA GLU A 213 32.89 -12.24 1.49
C GLU A 213 34.11 -13.05 1.02
N PHE A 214 34.94 -12.48 0.13
CA PHE A 214 36.12 -13.13 -0.43
C PHE A 214 37.43 -12.59 0.14
N GLY A 215 37.37 -11.76 1.20
CA GLY A 215 38.53 -11.18 1.87
C GLY A 215 39.18 -10.04 1.09
N LEU A 216 38.43 -9.36 0.24
CA LEU A 216 38.89 -8.23 -0.57
C LEU A 216 37.99 -7.02 -0.31
N SER A 217 38.55 -5.82 -0.43
CA SER A 217 37.85 -4.55 -0.30
C SER A 217 37.92 -3.73 -1.59
N MET A 218 37.06 -2.73 -1.71
CA MET A 218 37.11 -1.78 -2.83
C MET A 218 38.44 -1.00 -2.90
N SER A 219 39.12 -0.85 -1.77
CA SER A 219 40.42 -0.19 -1.64
C SER A 219 41.53 -0.99 -2.30
N ASP A 220 41.46 -2.33 -2.18
CA ASP A 220 42.47 -3.26 -2.69
C ASP A 220 42.51 -3.29 -4.22
N LEU A 221 41.39 -2.91 -4.86
CA LEU A 221 41.25 -2.88 -6.31
C LEU A 221 41.98 -1.71 -6.99
N ARG A 222 42.47 -0.74 -6.21
CA ARG A 222 43.24 0.44 -6.69
C ARG A 222 42.71 1.02 -8.01
N LEU A 223 41.39 1.18 -8.09
CA LEU A 223 40.67 1.63 -9.30
C LEU A 223 41.12 3.00 -9.84
N ASP A 224 41.86 3.78 -9.04
CA ASP A 224 42.43 5.08 -9.40
C ASP A 224 43.93 5.03 -9.77
N GLY A 225 44.56 3.84 -9.82
CA GLY A 225 45.98 3.66 -10.13
C GLY A 225 46.39 4.30 -11.46
N TRP A 226 45.54 4.20 -12.48
CA TRP A 226 45.74 4.84 -13.79
C TRP A 226 45.76 6.37 -13.72
N LYS A 227 45.04 7.00 -12.78
CA LYS A 227 45.09 8.47 -12.58
C LYS A 227 46.40 8.88 -11.95
N GLN A 228 46.92 8.08 -11.01
CA GLN A 228 48.24 8.33 -10.44
C GLN A 228 49.35 8.11 -11.45
N GLU A 229 49.25 7.07 -12.27
CA GLU A 229 50.20 6.79 -13.35
C GLU A 229 50.20 7.91 -14.41
N ALA A 230 49.02 8.38 -14.83
CA ALA A 230 48.90 9.52 -15.75
C ALA A 230 49.46 10.82 -15.16
N LYS A 231 49.26 11.07 -13.86
CA LYS A 231 49.84 12.20 -13.13
C LYS A 231 51.36 12.09 -13.05
N GLN A 232 51.90 10.92 -12.76
CA GLN A 232 53.35 10.69 -12.71
C GLN A 232 54.01 10.89 -14.08
N LYS A 233 53.41 10.36 -15.15
CA LYS A 233 53.89 10.59 -16.53
C LYS A 233 53.88 12.07 -16.91
N ALA A 234 52.83 12.81 -16.52
CA ALA A 234 52.77 14.25 -16.74
C ALA A 234 53.85 15.02 -15.98
N LEU A 235 54.04 14.74 -14.67
CA LEU A 235 55.07 15.38 -13.86
C LEU A 235 56.49 15.06 -14.35
N ALA A 236 56.73 13.83 -14.82
CA ALA A 236 58.00 13.43 -15.43
C ALA A 236 58.28 14.23 -16.72
N ALA A 237 57.27 14.40 -17.58
CA ALA A 237 57.40 15.21 -18.78
C ALA A 237 57.68 16.69 -18.46
N ILE A 238 57.00 17.27 -17.46
CA ILE A 238 57.22 18.67 -17.04
C ILE A 238 58.64 18.85 -16.49
N ARG A 239 59.10 17.88 -15.69
CA ARG A 239 60.46 17.87 -15.17
C ARG A 239 61.49 17.79 -16.29
N MET A 240 61.27 16.94 -17.29
CA MET A 240 62.12 16.83 -18.48
C MET A 240 62.22 18.16 -19.25
N VAL A 241 61.11 18.87 -19.46
CA VAL A 241 61.12 20.21 -20.08
C VAL A 241 61.95 21.20 -19.27
N LYS A 242 61.81 21.20 -17.94
CA LYS A 242 62.55 22.12 -17.05
C LYS A 242 64.05 21.83 -17.01
N GLU A 243 64.44 20.56 -17.01
CA GLU A 243 65.85 20.14 -16.88
C GLU A 243 66.61 20.20 -18.21
N THR A 244 65.96 19.93 -19.34
CA THR A 244 66.62 19.82 -20.65
C THR A 244 66.32 20.98 -21.61
N GLY A 245 65.31 21.80 -21.31
CA GLY A 245 64.83 22.86 -22.21
C GLY A 245 64.16 22.35 -23.49
N CYS A 246 63.86 21.04 -23.59
CA CYS A 246 63.22 20.47 -24.77
C CYS A 246 61.76 20.95 -24.93
N THR A 247 61.20 20.80 -26.13
CA THR A 247 59.81 21.20 -26.39
C THR A 247 58.83 20.33 -25.59
N ALA A 248 57.74 20.94 -25.12
CA ALA A 248 56.68 20.21 -24.39
C ALA A 248 56.18 18.98 -25.17
N GLN A 249 56.07 19.10 -26.50
CA GLN A 249 55.62 18.02 -27.36
C GLN A 249 56.59 16.82 -27.40
N HIS A 250 57.90 17.08 -27.32
CA HIS A 250 58.92 16.04 -27.22
C HIS A 250 58.84 15.33 -25.86
N ALA A 251 58.81 16.08 -24.76
CA ALA A 251 58.73 15.51 -23.41
C ALA A 251 57.44 14.70 -23.17
N ILE A 252 56.29 15.16 -23.67
CA ILE A 252 55.02 14.44 -23.59
C ILE A 252 55.13 13.07 -24.27
N ARG A 253 55.75 13.01 -25.46
CA ARG A 253 55.91 11.78 -26.23
C ARG A 253 56.88 10.82 -25.56
N THR A 254 57.99 11.33 -25.04
CA THR A 254 59.04 10.52 -24.40
C THR A 254 58.58 9.90 -23.08
N CYS A 255 57.81 10.64 -22.27
CA CYS A 255 57.29 10.14 -20.99
C CYS A 255 55.91 9.45 -21.11
N GLY A 256 55.33 9.37 -22.30
CA GLY A 256 54.03 8.75 -22.53
C GLY A 256 52.86 9.46 -21.84
N ALA A 257 52.97 10.77 -21.61
CA ALA A 257 51.89 11.60 -21.06
C ALA A 257 50.88 11.98 -22.16
N THR A 258 49.67 12.40 -21.78
CA THR A 258 48.76 13.06 -22.73
C THR A 258 48.92 14.57 -22.65
N THR A 259 48.67 15.29 -23.74
CA THR A 259 48.66 16.77 -23.77
C THR A 259 47.73 17.36 -22.72
N ALA A 260 46.52 16.81 -22.58
CA ALA A 260 45.55 17.25 -21.58
C ALA A 260 46.07 17.09 -20.14
N THR A 261 46.69 15.95 -19.82
CA THR A 261 47.26 15.73 -18.47
C THR A 261 48.51 16.56 -18.23
N PHE A 262 49.33 16.82 -19.25
CA PHE A 262 50.52 17.67 -19.14
C PHE A 262 50.15 19.09 -18.74
N TYR A 263 49.29 19.77 -19.51
CA TYR A 263 48.89 21.14 -19.21
C TYR A 263 48.02 21.29 -17.97
N LYS A 264 47.41 20.21 -17.49
CA LYS A 264 46.70 20.21 -16.20
C LYS A 264 47.65 20.31 -14.99
N TYR A 265 48.89 19.87 -15.13
CA TYR A 265 49.86 19.81 -14.03
C TYR A 265 51.14 20.64 -14.26
N ALA A 266 51.32 21.21 -15.45
CA ALA A 266 52.46 22.06 -15.84
C ALA A 266 52.38 23.45 -15.20
#